data_AF-A0A7S3VG69-F1
#
_entry.id   AF-A0A7S3VG69-F1
#
_cell.length_a   1.000
_cell.length_b   1.000
_cell.length_c   1.000
_cell.angle_alpha   90.00
_cell.angle_beta   90.00
_cell.angle_gamma   90.00
#
_symmetry.space_group_name_H-M   'P 1'
#
loop_
_entity.id
_entity.type
_entity.pdbx_description
1 polymer ?
#
loop_
_entity_poly.entity_id
_entity_poly.type
_entity_poly.pdbx_seq_one_letter_code
_entity_poly.pdbx_strand_id
1 'polypeptide(L)'
;MENAKPGHSVQFHGLKGAAHLNGTQGHLIQFLKKEQRWSVRCDDDDQVQVVVKAKPENLKRINTTTTTEKRSRAPASRAPAPDASSSQNTADSLLATLLASYHERRMGGAVISCGNKYMVAVEFNGPCGHGGHGIDGDMVYVDKDPLARSVVQRRGCARATELGSNFLMGETVEYIETMNEGAFSNLLNKLKRFSSTQGYIDIKSGLPLHSVRISK
;
A
#
# COMPACT_ATOMS: atom_id res chain seq x y z
N MET A 1 15.78 -17.67 13.83
CA MET A 1 15.19 -17.43 12.49
C MET A 1 16.24 -16.79 11.60
N GLU A 2 16.85 -17.53 10.67
CA GLU A 2 18.00 -17.01 9.90
C GLU A 2 17.67 -16.10 8.70
N ASN A 3 16.40 -16.00 8.27
CA ASN A 3 16.04 -15.23 7.05
C ASN A 3 14.78 -14.38 7.21
N ALA A 4 14.46 -13.90 8.42
CA ALA A 4 13.26 -13.09 8.66
C ALA A 4 13.38 -11.69 8.02
N LYS A 5 12.34 -11.25 7.32
CA LYS A 5 12.25 -9.94 6.64
C LYS A 5 10.90 -9.28 6.95
N PRO A 6 10.82 -7.94 6.93
CA PRO A 6 9.54 -7.25 6.92
C PRO A 6 8.55 -7.85 5.90
N GLY A 7 7.26 -7.90 6.24
CA GLY A 7 6.18 -8.45 5.44
C GLY A 7 5.94 -9.96 5.61
N HIS A 8 6.86 -10.72 6.20
CA HIS A 8 6.62 -12.14 6.46
C HIS A 8 5.56 -12.34 7.54
N SER A 9 4.64 -13.28 7.29
CA SER A 9 3.68 -13.79 8.28
C SER A 9 4.39 -14.68 9.29
N VAL A 10 4.08 -14.45 10.56
CA VAL A 10 4.63 -15.15 11.71
C VAL A 10 3.51 -15.49 12.69
N GLN A 11 3.74 -16.51 13.50
CA GLN A 11 2.93 -16.89 14.62
C GLN A 11 3.74 -16.68 15.89
N PHE A 12 3.14 -16.08 16.91
CA PHE A 12 3.80 -15.90 18.20
C PHE A 12 3.85 -17.21 18.98
N HIS A 13 4.97 -17.48 19.65
CA HIS A 13 5.12 -18.62 20.55
C HIS A 13 6.08 -18.31 21.70
N GLY A 14 5.88 -18.95 22.86
CA GLY A 14 6.78 -18.85 24.00
C GLY A 14 6.89 -17.46 24.64
N LEU A 15 6.00 -16.52 24.32
CA LEU A 15 5.92 -15.22 24.98
C LEU A 15 5.51 -15.43 26.45
N LYS A 16 6.29 -14.88 27.38
CA LYS A 16 6.00 -14.94 28.83
C LYS A 16 5.20 -13.73 29.33
N GLY A 17 5.56 -12.53 28.87
CA GLY A 17 4.90 -11.28 29.28
C GLY A 17 3.59 -10.97 28.56
N ALA A 18 3.34 -11.61 27.42
CA ALA A 18 2.12 -11.47 26.63
C ALA A 18 1.66 -12.86 26.16
N ALA A 19 1.48 -13.76 27.12
CA ALA A 19 1.18 -15.17 26.82
C ALA A 19 -0.15 -15.37 26.08
N HIS A 20 -1.10 -14.43 26.20
CA HIS A 20 -2.37 -14.42 25.48
C HIS A 20 -2.19 -14.31 23.95
N LEU A 21 -1.03 -13.85 23.47
CA LEU A 21 -0.72 -13.79 22.05
C LEU A 21 -0.12 -15.09 21.51
N ASN A 22 0.29 -16.03 22.37
CA ASN A 22 0.85 -17.29 21.87
C ASN A 22 -0.20 -18.05 21.05
N GLY A 23 0.14 -18.40 19.82
CA GLY A 23 -0.76 -19.03 18.86
C GLY A 23 -1.43 -18.05 17.88
N THR A 24 -1.43 -16.74 18.16
CA THR A 24 -1.96 -15.73 17.22
C THR A 24 -0.95 -15.44 16.10
N GLN A 25 -1.48 -14.94 14.99
CA GLN A 25 -0.71 -14.60 13.80
C GLN A 25 -0.44 -13.09 13.74
N GLY A 26 0.61 -12.74 13.01
CA GLY A 26 0.96 -11.37 12.75
C GLY A 26 1.97 -11.23 11.62
N HIS A 27 2.26 -9.98 11.27
CA HIS A 27 3.22 -9.64 10.22
C HIS A 27 4.41 -8.89 10.78
N LEU A 28 5.61 -9.28 10.34
CA LEU A 28 6.84 -8.55 10.67
C LEU A 28 6.81 -7.16 10.04
N ILE A 29 6.90 -6.10 10.83
CA ILE A 29 6.96 -4.71 10.34
C ILE A 29 8.42 -4.31 10.14
N GLN A 30 9.23 -4.43 11.18
CA GLN A 30 10.63 -4.03 11.16
C GLN A 30 11.43 -4.72 12.25
N PHE A 31 12.72 -4.97 11.99
CA PHE A 31 13.66 -5.41 13.00
C PHE A 31 14.30 -4.22 13.72
N LEU A 32 14.03 -4.09 15.02
CA LEU A 32 14.62 -3.08 15.89
C LEU A 32 16.02 -3.54 16.33
N LYS A 33 17.05 -3.21 15.53
CA LYS A 33 18.45 -3.62 15.78
C LYS A 33 18.96 -3.26 17.19
N LYS A 34 18.54 -2.12 17.74
CA LYS A 34 18.93 -1.67 19.09
C LYS A 34 18.39 -2.58 20.20
N GLU A 35 17.19 -3.14 19.99
CA GLU A 35 16.50 -3.95 21.00
C GLU A 35 16.61 -5.46 20.72
N GLN A 36 17.17 -5.84 19.56
CA GLN A 36 17.22 -7.23 19.05
C GLN A 36 15.82 -7.89 19.04
N ARG A 37 14.80 -7.11 18.69
CA ARG A 37 13.39 -7.51 18.65
C ARG A 37 12.75 -7.12 17.33
N TRP A 38 11.79 -7.92 16.89
CA TRP A 38 10.90 -7.60 15.78
C TRP A 38 9.69 -6.83 16.30
N SER A 39 9.33 -5.75 15.61
CA SER A 39 7.99 -5.19 15.69
C SER A 39 7.09 -6.04 14.81
N VAL A 40 6.07 -6.65 15.42
CA VAL A 40 5.12 -7.54 14.77
C VAL A 40 3.73 -6.96 14.95
N ARG A 41 2.99 -6.77 13.87
CA ARG A 41 1.59 -6.38 13.92
C ARG A 41 0.74 -7.64 14.12
N CYS A 42 -0.08 -7.71 15.16
CA CYS A 42 -1.05 -8.81 15.31
C CYS A 42 -2.21 -8.63 14.33
N ASP A 43 -2.70 -9.73 13.77
CA ASP A 43 -3.88 -9.74 12.88
C ASP A 43 -5.19 -10.04 13.64
N ASP A 44 -5.28 -9.64 14.92
CA ASP A 44 -6.49 -9.86 15.71
C ASP A 44 -7.68 -9.08 15.10
N ASP A 45 -8.85 -9.71 15.04
CA ASP A 45 -10.05 -9.21 14.35
C ASP A 45 -10.66 -7.97 15.05
N ASP A 46 -10.26 -7.70 16.29
CA ASP A 46 -10.69 -6.54 17.05
C ASP A 46 -9.82 -5.32 16.70
N GLN A 47 -10.31 -4.51 15.75
CA GLN A 47 -10.09 -3.09 15.34
C GLN A 47 -8.89 -2.25 15.86
N VAL A 48 -8.16 -2.66 16.88
CA VAL A 48 -6.93 -2.04 17.39
C VAL A 48 -5.74 -2.82 16.83
N GLN A 49 -5.03 -2.23 15.87
CA GLN A 49 -3.76 -2.78 15.39
C GLN A 49 -2.72 -2.76 16.54
N VAL A 50 -2.59 -3.87 17.26
CA VAL A 50 -1.61 -3.99 18.34
C VAL A 50 -0.25 -4.33 17.74
N VAL A 51 0.73 -3.43 17.89
CA VAL A 51 2.13 -3.67 17.52
C VAL A 51 2.89 -4.23 18.73
N VAL A 52 3.44 -5.42 18.58
CA VAL A 52 4.11 -6.16 19.65
C VAL A 52 5.59 -6.34 19.32
N LYS A 53 6.45 -6.00 20.29
CA LYS A 53 7.89 -6.21 20.18
C LYS A 53 8.26 -7.60 20.69
N ALA A 54 8.51 -8.53 19.78
CA ALA A 54 8.85 -9.91 20.10
C ALA A 54 10.28 -10.26 19.69
N LYS A 55 10.96 -11.12 20.46
CA LYS A 55 12.26 -11.63 20.05
C LYS A 55 12.09 -12.61 18.87
N PRO A 56 13.12 -12.76 18.02
CA PRO A 56 13.09 -13.75 16.92
C PRO A 56 12.83 -15.19 17.38
N GLU A 57 13.22 -15.54 18.60
CA GLU A 57 12.99 -16.86 19.23
C GLU A 57 11.53 -17.10 19.65
N ASN A 58 10.72 -16.04 19.69
CA ASN A 58 9.31 -16.09 20.05
C ASN A 58 8.38 -16.03 18.83
N LEU A 59 8.95 -16.15 17.63
CA LEU A 59 8.23 -16.01 16.38
C LEU A 59 8.53 -17.23 15.52
N LYS A 60 7.49 -17.79 14.90
CA LYS A 60 7.59 -18.89 13.95
C LYS A 60 6.98 -18.45 12.62
N ARG A 61 7.73 -18.58 11.52
CA ARG A 61 7.20 -18.23 10.20
C ARG A 61 6.13 -19.22 9.78
N ILE A 62 5.05 -18.71 9.22
CA ILE A 62 3.99 -19.50 8.58
C ILE A 62 3.98 -19.19 7.09
N ASN A 63 4.02 -20.23 6.26
CA ASN A 63 3.92 -20.10 4.82
C ASN A 63 2.44 -20.27 4.45
N THR A 64 1.76 -19.20 4.04
CA THR A 64 0.37 -19.25 3.59
C THR A 64 0.30 -19.80 2.17
N THR A 65 0.36 -21.12 2.02
CA THR A 65 -0.02 -21.81 0.78
C THR A 65 -1.51 -22.10 0.77
N THR A 66 -2.23 -21.33 -0.02
CA THR A 66 -3.48 -21.63 -0.77
C THR A 66 -4.27 -22.89 -0.40
N THR A 67 -5.50 -22.72 0.08
CA THR A 67 -6.58 -23.72 -0.05
C THR A 67 -7.75 -23.13 -0.83
N THR A 68 -7.70 -23.32 -2.15
CA THR A 68 -8.83 -23.18 -3.06
C THR A 68 -9.72 -24.41 -2.90
N GLU A 69 -10.80 -24.33 -2.12
CA GLU A 69 -11.84 -25.37 -2.10
C GLU A 69 -13.02 -25.04 -3.03
N LYS A 70 -12.92 -25.69 -4.18
CA LYS A 70 -13.87 -25.97 -5.24
C LYS A 70 -15.15 -26.62 -4.68
N ARG A 71 -16.30 -25.93 -4.74
CA ARG A 71 -17.62 -26.60 -4.70
C ARG A 71 -18.42 -26.30 -5.96
N SER A 72 -18.42 -27.30 -6.81
CA SER A 72 -19.15 -27.44 -8.06
C SER A 72 -20.66 -27.53 -7.83
N ARG A 73 -21.44 -26.75 -8.58
CA ARG A 73 -22.73 -27.18 -9.17
C ARG A 73 -23.12 -26.23 -10.31
N ALA A 74 -23.34 -26.81 -11.48
CA ALA A 74 -24.06 -26.26 -12.63
C ALA A 74 -24.98 -27.38 -13.16
N PRO A 75 -25.90 -27.18 -14.13
CA PRO A 75 -26.35 -25.93 -14.78
C PRO A 75 -27.90 -25.81 -14.88
N ALA A 76 -28.43 -24.64 -15.30
CA ALA A 76 -29.45 -24.54 -16.35
C ALA A 76 -29.93 -23.09 -16.61
N SER A 77 -29.74 -22.68 -17.88
CA SER A 77 -30.63 -21.87 -18.73
C SER A 77 -31.15 -20.52 -18.23
N ARG A 78 -30.70 -19.42 -18.88
CA ARG A 78 -31.40 -18.74 -19.99
C ARG A 78 -30.83 -17.31 -20.17
N ALA A 79 -30.33 -17.03 -21.37
CA ALA A 79 -29.82 -15.71 -21.84
C ALA A 79 -30.97 -14.68 -21.99
N PRO A 80 -30.76 -13.35 -22.17
CA PRO A 80 -29.64 -12.70 -22.87
C PRO A 80 -28.96 -11.52 -22.14
N ALA A 81 -27.80 -11.13 -22.69
CA ALA A 81 -26.88 -10.08 -22.24
C ALA A 81 -27.53 -8.67 -22.14
N PRO A 82 -26.84 -7.71 -21.50
CA PRO A 82 -25.96 -6.90 -22.32
C PRO A 82 -24.56 -6.69 -21.74
N ASP A 83 -23.65 -6.46 -22.69
CA ASP A 83 -22.37 -5.78 -22.58
C ASP A 83 -21.27 -6.37 -21.71
N ALA A 84 -20.34 -6.98 -22.45
CA ALA A 84 -18.92 -6.83 -22.23
C ALA A 84 -18.57 -5.36 -21.96
N SER A 85 -18.43 -4.98 -20.69
CA SER A 85 -17.53 -3.90 -20.32
C SER A 85 -16.30 -4.54 -19.70
N SER A 86 -15.36 -4.86 -20.58
CA SER A 86 -13.94 -4.83 -20.26
C SER A 86 -13.68 -3.71 -19.26
N SER A 87 -13.21 -4.05 -18.06
CA SER A 87 -12.77 -3.13 -17.03
C SER A 87 -11.67 -2.23 -17.58
N GLN A 88 -12.08 -1.18 -18.30
CA GLN A 88 -11.18 -0.10 -18.68
C GLN A 88 -10.97 0.68 -17.40
N ASN A 89 -9.79 0.47 -16.80
CA ASN A 89 -9.27 1.35 -15.76
C ASN A 89 -9.20 2.77 -16.34
N THR A 90 -10.29 3.54 -16.22
CA THR A 90 -10.32 4.96 -16.59
C THR A 90 -9.65 5.77 -15.49
N ALA A 91 -9.23 7.00 -15.81
CA ALA A 91 -8.65 7.88 -14.80
C ALA A 91 -9.63 8.15 -13.64
N ASP A 92 -10.93 8.24 -13.93
CA ASP A 92 -11.98 8.42 -12.92
C ASP A 92 -12.15 7.20 -12.04
N SER A 93 -12.05 5.98 -12.61
CA SER A 93 -12.06 4.75 -11.83
C SER A 93 -10.86 4.68 -10.89
N LEU A 94 -9.65 5.02 -11.36
CA LEU A 94 -8.45 5.04 -10.50
C LEU A 94 -8.56 6.09 -9.39
N LEU A 95 -9.08 7.29 -9.70
CA LEU A 95 -9.31 8.34 -8.71
C LEU A 95 -10.36 7.92 -7.67
N ALA A 96 -11.44 7.26 -8.12
CA ALA A 96 -12.47 6.74 -7.22
C ALA A 96 -11.92 5.66 -6.29
N THR A 97 -11.08 4.75 -6.79
CA THR A 97 -10.39 3.75 -5.95
C THR A 97 -9.46 4.41 -4.94
N LEU A 98 -8.74 5.47 -5.34
CA LEU A 98 -7.87 6.22 -4.43
C LEU A 98 -8.67 6.95 -3.33
N LEU A 99 -9.82 7.54 -3.66
CA LEU A 99 -10.73 8.14 -2.68
C LEU A 99 -11.34 7.08 -1.74
N ALA A 100 -11.74 5.92 -2.27
CA ALA A 100 -12.30 4.82 -1.48
C ALA A 100 -11.27 4.24 -0.50
N SER A 101 -10.00 4.15 -0.93
CA SER A 101 -8.87 3.75 -0.07
C SER A 101 -8.84 4.58 1.22
N TYR A 102 -9.00 5.90 1.11
CA TYR A 102 -9.02 6.78 2.28
C TYR A 102 -10.35 6.75 3.05
N HIS A 103 -11.49 7.00 2.39
CA HIS A 103 -12.76 7.23 3.09
C HIS A 103 -13.39 5.95 3.62
N GLU A 104 -13.29 4.86 2.88
CA GLU A 104 -13.96 3.59 3.23
C GLU A 104 -13.03 2.68 4.01
N ARG A 105 -11.77 2.61 3.59
CA ARG A 105 -10.80 1.66 4.14
C ARG A 105 -9.83 2.27 5.15
N ARG A 106 -9.88 3.60 5.33
CA ARG A 106 -9.00 4.37 6.24
C ARG A 106 -7.52 4.03 6.04
N MET A 107 -7.13 3.85 4.78
CA MET A 107 -5.74 3.64 4.40
C MET A 107 -4.97 4.94 4.60
N GLY A 108 -3.69 4.81 4.94
CA GLY A 108 -2.79 5.95 5.07
C GLY A 108 -2.15 6.40 3.77
N GLY A 109 -2.34 5.63 2.71
CA GLY A 109 -1.88 6.01 1.38
C GLY A 109 -2.26 5.01 0.30
N ALA A 110 -1.92 5.37 -0.93
CA ALA A 110 -2.11 4.52 -2.09
C ALA A 110 -0.89 4.59 -3.01
N VAL A 111 -0.50 3.44 -3.56
CA VAL A 111 0.49 3.33 -4.64
C VAL A 111 -0.24 2.89 -5.89
N ILE A 112 -0.15 3.70 -6.94
CA ILE A 112 -0.68 3.38 -8.26
C ILE A 112 0.50 3.19 -9.20
N SER A 113 0.61 2.01 -9.80
CA SER A 113 1.67 1.70 -10.76
C SER A 113 1.11 1.41 -12.14
N CYS A 114 1.81 1.94 -13.15
CA CYS A 114 1.60 1.56 -14.54
C CYS A 114 2.80 0.78 -15.08
N GLY A 115 2.65 -0.55 -15.03
CA GLY A 115 3.73 -1.50 -15.28
C GLY A 115 4.96 -1.24 -14.40
N ASN A 116 6.15 -1.41 -14.98
CA ASN A 116 7.43 -1.15 -14.29
C ASN A 116 8.00 0.25 -14.53
N LYS A 117 7.27 1.09 -15.27
CA LYS A 117 7.79 2.35 -15.79
C LYS A 117 7.34 3.56 -15.00
N TYR A 118 6.11 3.52 -14.49
CA TYR A 118 5.51 4.66 -13.80
C TYR A 118 4.93 4.23 -12.46
N MET A 119 5.08 5.10 -11.47
CA MET A 119 4.50 4.93 -10.15
C MET A 119 4.14 6.29 -9.61
N VAL A 120 2.96 6.41 -9.02
CA VAL A 120 2.60 7.52 -8.13
C VAL A 120 2.24 6.95 -6.77
N ALA A 121 2.79 7.52 -5.71
CA ALA A 121 2.46 7.18 -4.35
C ALA A 121 1.94 8.43 -3.65
N VAL A 122 0.85 8.28 -2.92
CA VAL A 122 0.19 9.37 -2.19
C VAL A 122 0.01 8.95 -0.74
N GLU A 123 0.58 9.72 0.18
CA GLU A 123 0.37 9.63 1.62
C GLU A 123 -0.78 10.56 1.99
N PHE A 124 -1.78 10.08 2.72
CA PHE A 124 -2.94 10.87 3.10
C PHE A 124 -2.70 11.55 4.44
N ASN A 125 -2.74 12.88 4.46
CA ASN A 125 -2.49 13.69 5.66
C ASN A 125 -3.77 13.97 6.46
N GLY A 126 -4.94 13.83 5.84
CA GLY A 126 -6.22 14.02 6.49
C GLY A 126 -7.28 14.68 5.61
N PRO A 127 -8.50 14.88 6.14
CA PRO A 127 -9.56 15.53 5.40
C PRO A 127 -9.29 17.04 5.30
N CYS A 128 -9.66 17.64 4.18
CA CYS A 128 -9.47 19.06 3.91
C CYS A 128 -10.74 19.75 3.41
N GLY A 129 -10.79 21.08 3.56
CA GLY A 129 -11.91 21.92 3.12
C GLY A 129 -13.07 21.98 4.11
N HIS A 130 -13.93 22.99 3.97
CA HIS A 130 -15.17 23.10 4.74
C HIS A 130 -16.11 21.93 4.36
N GLY A 131 -16.40 21.06 5.33
CA GLY A 131 -17.23 19.87 5.13
C GLY A 131 -16.46 18.55 4.92
N GLY A 132 -15.12 18.57 4.89
CA GLY A 132 -14.32 17.34 4.81
C GLY A 132 -14.46 16.57 3.49
N HIS A 133 -14.85 17.25 2.41
CA HIS A 133 -15.09 16.65 1.09
C HIS A 133 -13.82 16.41 0.25
N GLY A 134 -12.65 16.78 0.77
CA GLY A 134 -11.38 16.49 0.13
C GLY A 134 -10.39 15.84 1.08
N ILE A 135 -9.28 15.39 0.52
CA ILE A 135 -8.15 14.78 1.20
C ILE A 135 -6.91 15.60 0.83
N ASP A 136 -6.19 16.10 1.82
CA ASP A 136 -4.84 16.61 1.58
C ASP A 136 -3.86 15.45 1.72
N GLY A 137 -2.84 15.44 0.88
CA GLY A 137 -1.82 14.40 0.89
C GLY A 137 -0.52 14.83 0.25
N ASP A 138 0.52 14.06 0.50
CA ASP A 138 1.83 14.25 -0.10
C ASP A 138 2.07 13.18 -1.17
N MET A 139 2.48 13.61 -2.35
CA MET A 139 2.63 12.76 -3.52
C MET A 139 4.07 12.74 -4.00
N VAL A 140 4.58 11.54 -4.25
CA VAL A 140 5.79 11.31 -5.05
C VAL A 140 5.44 10.56 -6.33
N TYR A 141 6.19 10.85 -7.39
CA TYR A 141 5.97 10.25 -8.69
C TYR A 141 7.31 9.85 -9.32
N VAL A 142 7.34 8.65 -9.90
CA VAL A 142 8.46 8.12 -10.68
C VAL A 142 7.99 7.91 -12.12
N ASP A 143 8.77 8.41 -13.06
CA ASP A 143 8.53 8.24 -14.49
C ASP A 143 9.74 7.71 -15.25
N LYS A 144 9.79 8.00 -16.55
CA LYS A 144 10.94 7.65 -17.39
C LYS A 144 12.17 8.51 -17.09
N ASP A 145 12.08 9.49 -16.20
CA ASP A 145 13.18 10.37 -15.82
C ASP A 145 14.36 9.57 -15.24
N PRO A 146 15.57 9.78 -15.77
CA PRO A 146 16.77 9.10 -15.27
C PRO A 146 17.09 9.40 -13.81
N LEU A 147 16.79 10.60 -13.30
CA LEU A 147 17.02 10.96 -11.90
C LEU A 147 16.08 10.15 -10.99
N ALA A 148 14.80 10.06 -11.33
CA ALA A 148 13.83 9.24 -10.59
C ALA A 148 14.22 7.75 -10.58
N ARG A 149 14.72 7.21 -11.70
CA ARG A 149 15.26 5.85 -11.75
C ARG A 149 16.54 5.66 -10.94
N SER A 150 17.44 6.65 -10.97
CA SER A 150 18.66 6.62 -10.16
C SER A 150 18.34 6.58 -8.66
N VAL A 151 17.25 7.24 -8.25
CA VAL A 151 16.75 7.22 -6.88
C VAL A 151 16.28 5.82 -6.49
N VAL A 152 15.45 5.17 -7.34
CA VAL A 152 14.99 3.79 -7.13
C VAL A 152 16.19 2.86 -6.95
N GLN A 153 17.18 2.94 -7.84
CA GLN A 153 18.39 2.10 -7.80
C GLN A 153 19.28 2.38 -6.58
N ARG A 154 19.55 3.65 -6.25
CA ARG A 154 20.37 4.04 -5.08
C ARG A 154 19.78 3.57 -3.76
N ARG A 155 18.45 3.46 -3.69
CA ARG A 155 17.73 2.94 -2.52
C ARG A 155 17.67 1.41 -2.47
N GLY A 156 18.30 0.73 -3.43
CA GLY A 156 18.29 -0.73 -3.52
C GLY A 156 16.92 -1.31 -3.89
N CYS A 157 15.99 -0.48 -4.35
CA CYS A 157 14.68 -0.93 -4.81
C CYS A 157 14.81 -1.52 -6.21
N ALA A 158 14.23 -2.70 -6.44
CA ALA A 158 14.21 -3.31 -7.76
C ALA A 158 13.16 -2.66 -8.68
N ARG A 159 12.11 -2.06 -8.08
CA ARG A 159 10.95 -1.52 -8.80
C ARG A 159 10.50 -0.19 -8.17
N ALA A 160 9.85 0.65 -8.97
CA ALA A 160 9.29 1.92 -8.49
C ALA A 160 8.18 1.71 -7.43
N THR A 161 7.44 0.61 -7.50
CA THR A 161 6.43 0.24 -6.50
C THR A 161 7.02 0.03 -5.11
N GLU A 162 8.21 -0.57 -5.02
CA GLU A 162 8.93 -0.79 -3.77
C GLU A 162 9.42 0.54 -3.15
N LEU A 163 9.76 1.52 -4.00
CA LEU A 163 10.02 2.89 -3.54
C LEU A 163 8.75 3.55 -2.98
N GLY A 164 7.59 3.31 -3.58
CA GLY A 164 6.29 3.79 -3.08
C GLY A 164 5.97 3.24 -1.70
N SER A 165 6.25 1.96 -1.44
CA SER A 165 6.12 1.36 -0.10
C SER A 165 7.04 2.01 0.93
N ASN A 166 8.27 2.36 0.53
CA ASN A 166 9.22 3.06 1.41
C ASN A 166 8.82 4.51 1.69
N PHE A 167 8.11 5.14 0.77
CA PHE A 167 7.52 6.46 0.96
C PHE A 167 6.41 6.42 2.03
N LEU A 168 5.48 5.46 1.91
CA LEU A 168 4.28 5.33 2.77
C LEU A 168 4.53 4.62 4.11
N MET A 169 5.56 5.01 4.86
CA MET A 169 6.03 4.27 6.04
C MET A 169 4.97 4.07 7.13
N GLY A 170 4.25 2.95 7.09
CA GLY A 170 3.65 2.32 8.28
C GLY A 170 2.13 2.35 8.38
N GLU A 171 1.42 2.86 7.39
CA GLU A 171 -0.03 2.80 7.37
C GLU A 171 -0.49 1.80 6.31
N THR A 172 -1.70 1.27 6.44
CA THR A 172 -2.24 0.33 5.47
C THR A 172 -2.27 1.00 4.09
N VAL A 173 -1.63 0.38 3.09
CA VAL A 173 -1.44 0.94 1.74
C VAL A 173 -2.28 0.15 0.75
N GLU A 174 -3.05 0.87 -0.08
CA GLU A 174 -3.70 0.28 -1.24
C GLU A 174 -2.72 0.25 -2.43
N TYR A 175 -2.55 -0.92 -3.05
CA TYR A 175 -1.78 -1.06 -4.28
C TYR A 175 -2.73 -1.23 -5.47
N ILE A 176 -2.63 -0.33 -6.44
CA ILE A 176 -3.47 -0.31 -7.63
C ILE A 176 -2.58 -0.47 -8.85
N GLU A 177 -2.77 -1.55 -9.61
CA GLU A 177 -2.06 -1.78 -10.86
C GLU A 177 -2.94 -1.43 -12.06
N THR A 178 -2.37 -0.72 -13.04
CA THR A 178 -3.04 -0.45 -14.31
C THR A 178 -2.09 -0.63 -15.49
N MET A 179 -2.57 -1.21 -16.57
CA MET A 179 -1.80 -1.31 -17.83
C MET A 179 -2.15 -0.18 -18.82
N ASN A 180 -3.09 0.70 -18.44
CA ASN A 180 -3.55 1.79 -19.29
C ASN A 180 -2.73 3.07 -19.01
N GLU A 181 -1.66 3.29 -19.81
CA GLU A 181 -0.81 4.48 -19.69
C GLU A 181 -1.59 5.80 -19.85
N GLY A 182 -2.64 5.81 -20.68
CA GLY A 182 -3.48 6.99 -20.90
C GLY A 182 -4.30 7.35 -19.66
N ALA A 183 -4.93 6.36 -19.03
CA ALA A 183 -5.66 6.56 -17.79
C ALA A 183 -4.75 6.98 -16.63
N PHE A 184 -3.58 6.37 -16.52
CA PHE A 184 -2.57 6.75 -15.54
C PHE A 184 -2.10 8.20 -15.73
N SER A 185 -1.78 8.58 -16.98
CA SER A 185 -1.34 9.95 -17.30
C SER A 185 -2.44 10.98 -17.02
N ASN A 186 -3.69 10.65 -17.34
CA ASN A 186 -4.83 11.50 -17.05
C ASN A 186 -5.07 11.67 -15.55
N LEU A 187 -4.93 10.60 -14.76
CA LEU A 187 -4.97 10.68 -13.29
C LEU A 187 -3.86 11.58 -12.76
N LEU A 188 -2.62 11.37 -13.19
CA LEU A 188 -1.48 12.18 -12.75
C LEU A 188 -1.70 13.67 -13.06
N ASN A 189 -2.20 13.98 -14.26
CA ASN A 189 -2.54 15.35 -14.64
C ASN A 189 -3.65 15.94 -13.76
N LYS A 190 -4.66 15.15 -13.38
CA LYS A 190 -5.69 15.57 -12.42
C LYS A 190 -5.07 15.89 -11.06
N LEU A 191 -4.26 15.00 -10.51
CA LEU A 191 -3.58 15.21 -9.22
C LEU A 191 -2.68 16.45 -9.25
N LYS A 192 -1.92 16.65 -10.34
CA LYS A 192 -1.04 17.82 -10.51
C LYS A 192 -1.81 19.15 -10.61
N ARG A 193 -2.99 19.17 -11.24
CA ARG A 193 -3.82 20.39 -11.32
C ARG A 193 -4.26 20.91 -9.96
N PHE A 194 -4.44 20.00 -9.00
CA PHE A 194 -4.78 20.33 -7.62
C PHE A 194 -3.58 20.29 -6.68
N SER A 195 -2.37 20.19 -7.24
CA SER A 195 -1.13 20.23 -6.46
C SER A 195 -0.61 21.65 -6.32
N SER A 196 -0.14 21.99 -5.13
CA SER A 196 0.75 23.13 -4.97
C SER A 196 2.17 22.59 -5.01
N THR A 197 2.99 23.06 -5.96
CA THR A 197 4.43 22.79 -5.93
C THR A 197 5.06 23.67 -4.86
N GLN A 198 4.88 23.29 -3.61
CA GLN A 198 5.82 23.66 -2.58
C GLN A 198 7.05 22.79 -2.88
N GLY A 199 8.03 23.36 -3.58
CA GLY A 199 9.20 22.68 -4.17
C GLY A 199 10.15 22.07 -3.14
N TYR A 200 9.63 21.20 -2.28
CA TYR A 200 10.38 20.42 -1.33
C TYR A 200 10.80 19.11 -1.99
N ILE A 201 12.03 18.70 -1.70
CA ILE A 201 12.50 17.36 -1.99
C ILE A 201 12.19 16.54 -0.75
N ASP A 202 11.45 15.45 -0.89
CA ASP A 202 11.33 14.51 0.21
C ASP A 202 12.72 13.94 0.50
N ILE A 203 13.26 14.22 1.68
CA ILE A 203 14.63 13.84 2.06
C ILE A 203 14.80 12.31 2.03
N LYS A 204 13.70 11.56 2.20
CA LYS A 204 13.70 10.10 2.21
C LYS A 204 13.71 9.51 0.82
N SER A 205 12.87 9.94 -0.10
CA SER A 205 12.90 9.45 -1.48
C SER A 205 13.98 10.15 -2.29
N GLY A 206 14.27 11.43 -2.03
CA GLY A 206 15.07 12.28 -2.90
C GLY A 206 14.31 12.72 -4.15
N LEU A 207 12.99 12.49 -4.19
CA LEU A 207 12.11 12.94 -5.26
C LEU A 207 11.45 14.27 -4.89
N PRO A 208 11.03 15.06 -5.90
CA PRO A 208 10.14 16.18 -5.66
C PRO A 208 8.87 15.69 -4.96
N LEU A 209 8.55 16.33 -3.84
CA LEU A 209 7.32 16.13 -3.12
C LEU A 209 6.28 17.14 -3.64
N HIS A 210 5.07 16.66 -3.89
CA HIS A 210 3.96 17.49 -4.32
C HIS A 210 2.84 17.38 -3.30
N SER A 211 2.49 18.50 -2.65
CA SER A 211 1.29 18.53 -1.82
C SER A 211 0.06 18.59 -2.74
N VAL A 212 -0.80 17.59 -2.64
CA VAL A 212 -1.97 17.39 -3.49
C VAL A 212 -3.25 17.53 -2.66
N ARG A 213 -4.25 18.17 -3.25
CA ARG A 213 -5.63 18.12 -2.76
C ARG A 213 -6.46 17.22 -3.65
N ILE A 214 -7.13 16.24 -3.06
CA ILE A 214 -7.92 15.24 -3.75
C ILE A 214 -9.37 15.41 -3.32
N SER A 215 -10.20 15.98 -4.19
CA SER A 215 -11.63 16.17 -3.93
C SER A 215 -12.46 15.55 -5.04
N LYS A 216 -13.71 15.21 -4.71
CA LYS A 216 -14.69 14.66 -5.64
C LYS A 216 -15.20 15.68 -6.63
#